data_AF-A0A2M9EZ73-F1
#
_entry.id   AF-A0A2M9EZ73-F1
#
_cell.length_a   1.000
_cell.length_b   1.000
_cell.length_c   1.000
_cell.angle_alpha   90.00
_cell.angle_beta   90.00
_cell.angle_gamma   90.00
#
_symmetry.space_group_name_H-M   'P 1'
#
loop_
_entity.id
_entity.type
_entity.pdbx_description
1 polymer ?
#
loop_
_entity_poly.entity_id
_entity_poly.type
_entity_poly.pdbx_seq_one_letter_code
_entity_poly.pdbx_strand_id
1 'polypeptide(L)'
;MNEIALHLAAQSEIKKIPTEDREIYEFVVAYEEQLADRASTEEEFQVLLLSREPYEAAAAEFARSGPEIVAIVNHWERHIQSKVSARMRRLGWYRLHQSPTTTSSMSFVLTL
;
A
#
# COMPACT_ATOMS: atom_id res chain seq x y z
N MET A 1 -5.29 11.54 -5.90
CA MET A 1 -5.58 10.09 -5.83
C MET A 1 -6.60 9.88 -4.70
N ASN A 2 -7.53 8.93 -4.77
CA ASN A 2 -8.47 8.72 -3.65
C ASN A 2 -7.76 7.93 -2.55
N GLU A 3 -7.37 8.60 -1.47
CA GLU A 3 -6.59 8.04 -0.35
C GLU A 3 -7.34 6.95 0.41
N ILE A 4 -8.65 7.12 0.61
CA ILE A 4 -9.51 6.09 1.23
C ILE A 4 -9.52 4.82 0.37
N ALA A 5 -9.64 4.95 -0.95
CA ALA A 5 -9.61 3.82 -1.86
C ALA A 5 -8.23 3.13 -1.90
N LEU A 6 -7.14 3.90 -1.76
CA LEU A 6 -5.78 3.39 -1.67
C LEU A 6 -5.60 2.59 -0.38
N HIS A 7 -6.00 3.15 0.75
CA HIS A 7 -5.92 2.51 2.07
C HIS A 7 -6.74 1.21 2.13
N LEU A 8 -8.00 1.25 1.67
CA LEU A 8 -8.85 0.05 1.62
C LEU A 8 -8.28 -1.03 0.69
N ALA A 9 -7.66 -0.63 -0.42
CA ALA A 9 -7.00 -1.57 -1.32
C ALA A 9 -5.79 -2.22 -0.63
N ALA A 10 -4.92 -1.44 0.01
CA ALA A 10 -3.76 -1.93 0.74
C ALA A 10 -4.17 -2.90 1.86
N GLN A 11 -5.11 -2.51 2.73
CA GLN A 11 -5.63 -3.39 3.79
C GLN A 11 -6.22 -4.69 3.25
N SER A 12 -6.89 -4.66 2.09
CA SER A 12 -7.42 -5.88 1.49
C SER A 12 -6.36 -6.83 0.96
N GLU A 13 -5.17 -6.33 0.58
CA GLU A 13 -4.04 -7.17 0.19
C GLU A 13 -3.28 -7.68 1.41
N ILE A 14 -3.11 -6.87 2.46
CA ILE A 14 -2.48 -7.28 3.73
C ILE A 14 -3.24 -8.46 4.36
N LYS A 15 -4.57 -8.44 4.34
CA LYS A 15 -5.40 -9.55 4.84
C LYS A 15 -5.19 -10.89 4.13
N LYS A 16 -4.61 -10.88 2.92
CA LYS A 16 -4.33 -12.09 2.13
C LYS A 16 -2.94 -12.66 2.39
N ILE A 17 -2.09 -11.94 3.11
CA ILE A 17 -0.77 -12.42 3.51
C ILE A 17 -0.96 -13.63 4.44
N PRO A 18 -0.15 -14.71 4.29
CA PRO A 18 -0.10 -15.80 5.26
C PRO A 18 0.08 -15.28 6.69
N THR A 19 -0.48 -15.97 7.68
CA THR A 19 -0.59 -15.41 9.04
C THR A 19 0.77 -15.04 9.63
N GLU A 20 1.76 -15.93 9.56
CA GLU A 20 3.12 -15.68 10.06
C GLU A 20 3.79 -14.48 9.35
N ASP A 21 3.78 -14.47 8.02
CA ASP A 21 4.33 -13.36 7.23
C ASP A 21 3.62 -12.03 7.50
N ARG A 22 2.31 -12.08 7.76
CA ARG A 22 1.50 -10.89 8.06
C ARG A 22 1.88 -10.31 9.41
N GLU A 23 2.06 -11.15 10.42
CA GLU A 23 2.49 -10.73 11.75
C GLU A 23 3.87 -10.07 11.70
N ILE A 24 4.81 -10.63 10.93
CA ILE A 24 6.13 -10.02 10.69
C ILE A 24 6.00 -8.66 9.99
N TYR A 25 5.21 -8.61 8.91
CA TYR A 25 5.00 -7.38 8.14
C TYR A 25 4.37 -6.28 8.99
N GLU A 26 3.29 -6.59 9.72
CA GLU A 26 2.58 -5.65 10.58
C GLU A 26 3.44 -5.19 11.77
N PHE A 27 4.29 -6.06 12.33
CA PHE A 27 5.25 -5.68 13.36
C PHE A 27 6.24 -4.63 12.85
N VAL A 28 6.84 -4.85 11.68
CA VAL A 28 7.82 -3.92 11.10
C VAL A 28 7.16 -2.59 10.77
N VAL A 29 5.97 -2.60 10.15
CA VAL A 29 5.22 -1.37 9.85
C VAL A 29 4.87 -0.59 11.11
N ALA A 30 4.40 -1.26 12.16
CA ALA A 30 4.08 -0.60 13.43
C ALA A 30 5.33 -0.03 14.13
N TYR A 31 6.49 -0.66 13.94
CA TYR A 31 7.77 -0.12 14.43
C TYR A 31 8.19 1.11 13.63
N GLU A 32 8.08 1.07 12.30
CA GLU A 32 8.36 2.22 11.43
C GLU A 32 7.44 3.41 11.73
N GLU A 33 6.15 3.17 12.02
CA GLU A 33 5.22 4.21 12.48
C GLU A 33 5.70 4.86 13.80
N GLN A 34 6.20 4.08 14.75
CA GLN A 34 6.77 4.62 15.99
C GLN A 34 8.06 5.43 15.77
N LEU A 35 8.88 5.04 14.79
CA LEU A 35 10.05 5.83 14.40
C LEU A 35 9.64 7.15 13.74
N ALA A 36 8.59 7.13 12.91
CA ALA A 36 8.04 8.32 12.28
C ALA A 36 7.52 9.32 13.33
N ASP A 37 6.82 8.83 14.35
CA ASP A 37 6.32 9.65 15.47
C ASP A 37 7.44 10.30 16.30
N ARG A 38 8.63 9.68 16.32
CA ARG A 38 9.80 10.19 17.06
C ARG A 38 10.64 11.16 16.24
N ALA A 39 10.59 11.05 14.92
CA ALA A 39 11.37 11.90 14.03
C ALA A 39 10.77 13.30 13.91
N SER A 40 11.60 14.32 14.08
CA SER A 40 11.19 15.72 13.91
C SER A 40 11.27 16.17 12.44
N THR A 41 12.09 15.49 11.63
CA THR A 41 12.23 15.75 10.19
C THR A 41 12.28 14.46 9.37
N GLU A 42 12.04 14.57 8.07
CA GLU A 42 12.12 13.45 7.13
C GLU A 42 13.53 12.85 7.08
N GLU A 43 14.57 13.68 7.14
CA GLU A 43 15.96 13.23 7.16
C GLU A 43 16.29 12.43 8.43
N GLU A 44 15.77 12.85 9.59
CA GLU A 44 15.92 12.12 10.85
C GLU A 44 15.22 10.77 10.79
N PHE A 45 14.02 10.72 10.21
CA PHE A 45 13.30 9.47 9.97
C PHE A 45 14.07 8.52 9.06
N GLN A 46 14.65 9.02 7.97
CA GLN A 46 15.46 8.22 7.06
C GLN A 46 16.72 7.65 7.75
N VAL A 47 17.38 8.42 8.61
CA VAL A 47 18.53 7.93 9.40
C VAL A 47 18.10 6.80 10.34
N LEU A 48 16.95 6.95 11.00
CA LEU A 48 16.38 5.92 11.88
C LEU A 48 16.02 4.63 11.12
N LEU A 49 15.46 4.73 9.92
CA LEU A 49 15.20 3.56 9.05
C LEU A 49 16.47 2.86 8.58
N LEU A 50 17.51 3.63 8.23
CA LEU A 50 18.78 3.09 7.76
C LEU A 50 19.55 2.32 8.84
N SER A 51 19.23 2.54 10.12
CA SER A 51 19.83 1.84 11.26
C SER A 51 19.53 0.33 11.28
N ARG A 52 18.59 -0.16 10.46
CA ARG A 52 18.04 -1.53 10.47
C ARG A 52 17.34 -1.94 11.76
N GLU A 53 17.14 -1.01 12.70
CA GLU A 53 16.50 -1.27 13.98
C GLU A 53 15.14 -2.00 13.88
N PRO A 54 14.21 -1.64 12.95
CA PRO A 54 12.95 -2.37 12.80
C PRO A 54 13.14 -3.85 12.41
N TYR A 55 14.12 -4.11 11.55
CA TYR A 55 14.40 -5.45 11.03
C TYR A 55 15.11 -6.33 12.07
N GLU A 56 16.01 -5.75 12.86
CA GLU A 56 16.68 -6.44 13.97
C GLU A 56 15.70 -6.72 15.12
N ALA A 57 14.79 -5.78 15.42
CA ALA A 57 13.74 -5.99 16.41
C ALA A 57 12.80 -7.14 16.00
N ALA A 58 12.37 -7.19 14.75
CA ALA A 58 11.57 -8.29 14.23
C ALA A 58 12.36 -9.62 14.19
N ALA A 59 13.66 -9.58 13.86
CA ALA A 59 14.50 -10.78 13.87
C ALA A 59 14.53 -11.43 15.26
N ALA A 60 14.67 -10.61 16.30
CA ALA A 60 14.62 -11.06 17.69
C ALA A 60 13.24 -11.60 18.09
N GLU A 61 12.16 -10.89 17.77
CA GLU A 61 10.79 -11.26 18.14
C GLU A 61 10.35 -12.59 17.51
N PHE A 62 10.66 -12.80 16.22
CA PHE A 62 10.21 -13.95 15.45
C PHE A 62 11.24 -15.09 15.38
N ALA A 63 12.37 -14.98 16.10
CA ALA A 63 13.48 -15.93 16.06
C ALA A 63 13.97 -16.25 14.62
N ARG A 64 14.05 -15.20 13.79
CA ARG A 64 14.52 -15.26 12.39
C ARG A 64 15.81 -14.45 12.26
N SER A 65 16.54 -14.62 11.15
CA SER A 65 17.67 -13.74 10.85
C SER A 65 17.20 -12.41 10.25
N GLY A 66 17.95 -11.32 10.50
CA GLY A 66 17.69 -10.02 9.88
C GLY A 66 17.52 -10.07 8.34
N PRO A 67 18.37 -10.80 7.59
CA PRO A 67 18.19 -10.99 6.16
C PRO A 67 16.88 -11.68 5.76
N GLU A 68 16.40 -12.65 6.55
CA GLU A 68 15.11 -13.30 6.30
C GLU A 68 13.94 -12.33 6.51
N ILE A 69 13.97 -11.54 7.59
CA ILE A 69 12.95 -10.51 7.84
C ILE A 69 12.92 -9.51 6.67
N VAL A 70 14.09 -8.99 6.27
CA VAL A 70 14.21 -8.06 5.14
C VAL A 70 13.63 -8.68 3.86
N ALA A 71 13.86 -9.97 3.61
CA ALA A 71 13.33 -10.64 2.43
C ALA A 71 11.80 -10.77 2.46
N ILE A 72 11.23 -11.14 3.62
CA ILE A 72 9.78 -11.27 3.82
C ILE A 72 9.08 -9.92 3.62
N VAL A 73 9.55 -8.88 4.32
CA VAL A 73 8.95 -7.53 4.23
C VAL A 73 9.01 -7.01 2.81
N ASN A 74 10.19 -7.02 2.17
CA ASN A 74 10.35 -6.54 0.79
C ASN A 74 9.52 -7.35 -0.22
N HIS A 75 9.35 -8.65 0.01
CA HIS A 75 8.49 -9.48 -0.84
C HIS A 75 7.05 -8.96 -0.80
N TRP A 76 6.51 -8.75 0.39
CA TRP A 76 5.13 -8.33 0.58
C TRP A 76 4.88 -6.87 0.21
N GLU A 77 5.81 -5.96 0.48
CA GLU A 77 5.72 -4.57 0.00
C GLU A 77 5.59 -4.50 -1.52
N ARG A 78 6.47 -5.21 -2.25
CA ARG A 78 6.40 -5.27 -3.72
C ARG A 78 5.10 -5.91 -4.20
N HIS A 79 4.64 -6.95 -3.51
CA HIS A 79 3.38 -7.61 -3.84
C HIS A 79 2.19 -6.66 -3.68
N ILE A 80 2.04 -6.05 -2.50
CA ILE A 80 0.97 -5.10 -2.18
C ILE A 80 1.02 -3.94 -3.17
N GLN A 81 2.18 -3.33 -3.36
CA GLN A 81 2.36 -2.20 -4.26
C GLN A 81 1.92 -2.53 -5.69
N SER A 82 2.30 -3.71 -6.20
CA SER A 82 1.89 -4.19 -7.52
C SER A 82 0.37 -4.36 -7.63
N LYS A 83 -0.26 -5.03 -6.65
CA LYS A 83 -1.71 -5.29 -6.65
C LYS A 83 -2.54 -4.02 -6.49
N VAL A 84 -2.15 -3.16 -5.56
CA VAL A 84 -2.79 -1.87 -5.31
C VAL A 84 -2.66 -0.98 -6.55
N SER A 85 -1.48 -0.86 -7.15
CA SER A 85 -1.26 -0.07 -8.37
C SER A 85 -2.09 -0.58 -9.55
N ALA A 86 -2.21 -1.89 -9.73
CA ALA A 86 -3.05 -2.49 -10.76
C ALA A 86 -4.55 -2.18 -10.51
N ARG A 87 -5.00 -2.26 -9.26
CA ARG A 87 -6.38 -1.94 -8.88
C ARG A 87 -6.71 -0.47 -9.05
N MET A 88 -5.81 0.43 -8.63
CA MET A 88 -5.98 1.87 -8.78
C MET A 88 -6.00 2.28 -10.25
N ARG A 89 -5.16 1.67 -11.09
CA ARG A 89 -5.25 1.83 -12.55
C ARG A 89 -6.62 1.43 -13.04
N ARG A 90 -7.11 0.21 -12.75
CA ARG A 90 -8.45 -0.23 -13.18
C ARG A 90 -9.57 0.72 -12.74
N LEU A 91 -9.55 1.20 -11.49
CA LEU A 91 -10.54 2.17 -11.00
C LEU A 91 -10.41 3.53 -11.67
N GLY A 92 -9.18 3.97 -12.00
CA GLY A 92 -8.93 5.18 -12.79
C GLY A 92 -9.46 5.06 -14.21
N TRP A 93 -9.19 3.93 -14.88
CA TRP A 93 -9.76 3.59 -16.19
C TRP A 93 -11.28 3.53 -16.15
N TYR A 94 -11.87 2.89 -15.13
CA TYR A 94 -13.32 2.84 -14.95
C TYR A 94 -13.91 4.25 -14.77
N ARG A 95 -13.27 5.12 -13.99
CA ARG A 95 -13.68 6.53 -13.86
C ARG A 95 -13.58 7.31 -15.17
N LEU A 96 -12.53 7.09 -15.97
CA LEU A 96 -12.36 7.73 -17.28
C LEU A 96 -13.42 7.26 -18.28
N HIS A 97 -13.72 5.96 -18.34
CA HIS A 97 -14.74 5.40 -19.22
C HIS A 97 -16.19 5.63 -18.74
N GLN A 98 -16.38 6.08 -17.50
CA GLN A 98 -17.66 6.57 -16.97
C GLN A 98 -17.80 8.09 -17.05
N SER A 99 -16.81 8.82 -17.57
CA SER A 99 -17.13 10.15 -18.08
C SER A 99 -18.23 9.95 -19.12
N PRO A 100 -19.38 10.64 -19.01
CA PRO A 100 -20.42 10.49 -20.00
C PRO A 100 -19.82 10.94 -21.32
N THR A 101 -19.51 9.99 -22.18
CA THR A 101 -19.71 10.23 -23.60
C THR A 101 -21.19 10.55 -23.70
N THR A 102 -21.49 11.84 -23.71
CA THR A 102 -22.72 12.38 -24.28
C THR A 102 -22.78 11.92 -25.72
N THR A 103 -23.14 10.67 -25.93
CA THR A 103 -23.56 10.16 -27.23
C THR A 103 -24.43 8.95 -26.99
N SER A 104 -25.73 9.20 -26.90
CA SER A 104 -26.58 8.55 -27.87
C SER A 104 -27.70 9.50 -28.25
N SER A 105 -27.50 10.13 -29.41
CA SER A 105 -28.56 10.67 -30.25
C SER A 105 -29.72 9.69 -30.35
N MET A 106 -30.95 10.19 -30.23
CA MET A 106 -32.00 9.90 -31.20
C MET A 106 -32.93 11.10 -31.31
N SER A 107 -32.92 11.67 -32.51
CA SER A 107 -33.74 12.76 -33.01
C SER A 107 -35.22 12.57 -32.77
N PHE A 108 -35.95 13.64 -32.43
CA PHE A 108 -37.30 13.88 -32.95
C PHE A 108 -37.49 15.39 -33.18
N VAL A 109 -37.44 15.76 -34.47
CA VAL A 109 -38.38 16.62 -35.21
C VAL A 109 -38.79 17.97 -34.58
N LEU A 110 -38.48 19.04 -35.34
CA LEU A 110 -39.24 20.29 -35.54
C LEU A 110 -40.53 20.45 -34.74
N THR A 111 -40.73 21.63 -34.12
CA THR A 111 -41.86 22.54 -34.40
C THR A 111 -41.67 23.88 -33.65
N LEU A 112 -41.60 24.95 -34.46
CA LEU A 112 -41.79 26.40 -34.20
C LEU A 112 -40.84 27.14 -33.25
#